data_AF-A0A1G9XDQ6-F1
#
_entry.id   AF-A0A1G9XDQ6-F1
#
_cell.length_a   1.000
_cell.length_b   1.000
_cell.length_c   1.000
_cell.angle_alpha   90.00
_cell.angle_beta   90.00
_cell.angle_gamma   90.00
#
_symmetry.space_group_name_H-M   'P 1'
#
loop_
_entity.id
_entity.type
_entity.pdbx_description
1 polymer ?
#
loop_
_entity_poly.entity_id
_entity_poly.type
_entity_poly.pdbx_seq_one_letter_code
_entity_poly.pdbx_strand_id
1 'polypeptide(L)'
;MKFEEFIFSYLRLPMLIRLFSIIGSLMILFGILIHLMEPGSFPTIFEGIYWAVMTAATVGFGDFVPKSSYGRFVAIILVFIGGSFIAFFTVNAASAVIQVQNKYREGKLMFKGSGHLIIVGWNERAKTTILTLQKEQTGQKIILVDASLKQNPLNDEGVLFIKGDPAADDTWQKANLTEAKTVLLTADQNLKESEADMHTILSIITIKGIYPSIPVVAEILTSEQLNNSLRAGANELIKTTSLAGETMAQICHRSLQKE
;
A
#
# COMPACT_ATOMS: atom_id res chain seq x y z
N MET A 1 -17.02 22.27 -34.36
CA MET A 1 -16.02 21.67 -33.47
C MET A 1 -15.37 20.53 -34.25
N LYS A 2 -14.09 20.67 -34.59
CA LYS A 2 -13.44 19.78 -35.56
C LYS A 2 -13.34 18.39 -34.95
N PHE A 3 -13.61 17.34 -35.72
CA PHE A 3 -13.59 15.94 -35.27
C PHE A 3 -12.30 15.59 -34.48
N GLU A 4 -11.18 16.21 -34.85
CA GLU A 4 -9.91 16.09 -34.15
C GLU A 4 -9.92 16.70 -32.74
N GLU A 5 -10.51 17.88 -32.54
CA GLU A 5 -10.65 18.52 -31.22
C GLU A 5 -11.48 17.66 -30.26
N PHE A 6 -12.50 16.97 -30.79
CA PHE A 6 -13.31 16.02 -30.04
C PHE A 6 -12.49 14.79 -29.64
N ILE A 7 -11.71 14.19 -30.55
CA ILE A 7 -10.84 13.05 -30.22
C ILE A 7 -9.80 13.44 -29.16
N PHE A 8 -9.14 14.57 -29.31
CA PHE A 8 -8.15 15.05 -28.33
C PHE A 8 -8.79 15.32 -26.96
N SER A 9 -10.00 15.87 -26.93
CA SER A 9 -10.75 16.07 -25.68
C SER A 9 -11.16 14.74 -25.04
N TYR A 10 -11.59 13.77 -25.85
CA TYR A 10 -12.00 12.44 -25.40
C TYR A 10 -10.83 11.62 -24.86
N LEU A 11 -9.65 11.72 -25.47
CA LEU A 11 -8.43 11.04 -25.01
C LEU A 11 -7.92 11.54 -23.66
N ARG A 12 -8.33 12.75 -23.22
CA ARG A 12 -7.98 13.32 -21.91
C ARG A 12 -8.89 12.84 -20.77
N LEU A 13 -10.01 12.17 -21.08
CA LEU A 13 -10.90 11.65 -20.03
C LEU A 13 -10.24 10.48 -19.28
N PRO A 14 -10.57 10.29 -18.00
CA PRO A 14 -10.20 9.10 -17.24
C PRO A 14 -10.55 7.82 -18.02
N MET A 15 -9.67 6.82 -17.95
CA MET A 15 -9.82 5.56 -18.69
C MET A 15 -11.19 4.91 -18.49
N LEU A 16 -11.76 4.97 -17.28
CA LEU A 16 -13.08 4.43 -16.96
C LEU A 16 -14.21 5.14 -17.72
N ILE A 17 -14.20 6.47 -17.75
CA ILE A 17 -15.25 7.25 -18.44
C ILE A 17 -15.23 6.91 -19.93
N ARG A 18 -14.04 6.86 -20.51
CA ARG A 18 -13.82 6.47 -21.90
C ARG A 18 -14.34 5.06 -22.20
N LEU A 19 -14.12 4.13 -21.27
CA LEU A 19 -14.56 2.76 -21.42
C LEU A 19 -16.09 2.68 -21.41
N PHE A 20 -16.74 3.25 -20.38
CA PHE A 20 -18.20 3.29 -20.25
C PHE A 20 -18.88 3.95 -21.45
N SER A 21 -18.32 5.03 -22.02
CA SER A 21 -18.89 5.66 -23.21
C SER A 21 -18.83 4.77 -24.45
N ILE A 22 -17.74 4.02 -24.67
CA ILE A 22 -17.63 3.08 -25.80
C ILE A 22 -18.69 2.00 -25.67
N ILE A 23 -18.82 1.39 -24.50
CA ILE A 23 -19.78 0.29 -24.30
C ILE A 23 -21.21 0.81 -24.39
N GLY A 24 -21.51 1.94 -23.76
CA GLY A 24 -22.83 2.56 -23.87
C GLY A 24 -23.19 2.80 -25.33
N SER A 25 -22.26 3.33 -26.13
CA SER A 25 -22.47 3.52 -27.57
C SER A 25 -22.69 2.20 -28.32
N LEU A 26 -21.95 1.14 -27.97
CA LEU A 26 -22.13 -0.20 -28.56
C LEU A 26 -23.50 -0.80 -28.18
N MET A 27 -23.93 -0.71 -26.92
CA MET A 27 -25.24 -1.20 -26.49
C MET A 27 -26.39 -0.48 -27.22
N ILE A 28 -26.25 0.84 -27.39
CA ILE A 28 -27.19 1.64 -28.18
C ILE A 28 -27.19 1.17 -29.64
N LEU A 29 -26.02 0.99 -30.24
CA LEU A 29 -25.88 0.54 -31.63
C LEU A 29 -26.51 -0.83 -31.85
N PHE A 30 -26.17 -1.83 -31.02
CA PHE A 30 -26.71 -3.19 -31.13
C PHE A 30 -28.22 -3.22 -30.83
N GLY A 31 -28.69 -2.40 -29.89
CA GLY A 31 -30.11 -2.28 -29.58
C GLY A 31 -30.94 -1.67 -30.71
N ILE A 32 -30.44 -0.61 -31.35
CA ILE A 32 -31.07 -0.04 -32.56
C ILE A 32 -31.05 -1.07 -33.69
N LEU A 33 -29.91 -1.74 -33.90
CA LEU A 33 -29.73 -2.69 -34.99
C LEU A 33 -30.68 -3.88 -34.87
N ILE A 34 -30.85 -4.47 -33.67
CA ILE A 34 -31.77 -5.60 -33.48
C ILE A 34 -33.23 -5.17 -33.60
N HIS A 35 -33.59 -3.96 -33.14
CA HIS A 35 -34.94 -3.41 -33.29
C HIS A 35 -35.31 -3.24 -34.77
N LEU A 36 -34.38 -2.72 -35.59
CA LEU A 36 -34.60 -2.55 -37.03
C LEU A 36 -34.70 -3.89 -37.77
N MET A 37 -34.00 -4.92 -37.31
CA MET A 37 -34.01 -6.24 -37.95
C MET A 37 -35.20 -7.11 -37.53
N GLU A 38 -35.64 -7.01 -36.27
CA GLU A 38 -36.73 -7.80 -35.72
C GLU A 38 -37.72 -6.95 -34.91
N PRO A 39 -38.43 -5.99 -35.54
CA PRO A 39 -39.34 -5.10 -34.82
C PRO A 39 -40.50 -5.83 -34.12
N GLY A 40 -40.86 -7.04 -34.58
CA GLY A 40 -41.86 -7.88 -33.93
C GLY A 40 -41.37 -8.58 -32.65
N SER A 41 -40.06 -8.86 -32.54
CA SER A 41 -39.44 -9.43 -31.33
C SER A 41 -38.95 -8.33 -30.38
N PHE A 42 -38.56 -7.17 -30.91
CA PHE A 42 -38.07 -6.01 -30.17
C PHE A 42 -38.92 -4.78 -30.55
N PRO A 43 -40.07 -4.54 -29.90
CA PRO A 43 -41.04 -3.53 -30.34
C PRO A 43 -40.55 -2.08 -30.26
N THR A 44 -39.59 -1.79 -29.39
CA THR A 44 -39.01 -0.45 -29.25
C THR A 44 -37.49 -0.51 -29.25
N ILE A 45 -36.84 0.61 -29.61
CA ILE A 45 -35.38 0.76 -29.50
C ILE A 45 -34.92 0.49 -28.07
N PHE A 46 -35.71 0.92 -27.07
CA PHE A 46 -35.38 0.72 -25.67
C PHE A 46 -35.30 -0.77 -25.32
N GLU A 47 -36.24 -1.61 -25.79
CA GLU A 47 -36.18 -3.05 -25.57
C GLU A 47 -34.97 -3.70 -26.27
N GLY A 48 -34.61 -3.21 -27.45
CA GLY A 48 -33.36 -3.61 -28.11
C GLY A 48 -32.13 -3.28 -27.28
N ILE A 49 -32.05 -2.07 -26.72
CA ILE A 49 -30.92 -1.64 -25.87
C ILE A 49 -30.88 -2.44 -24.57
N TYR A 50 -32.04 -2.63 -23.93
CA TYR A 50 -32.19 -3.45 -22.74
C TYR A 50 -31.67 -4.86 -23.00
N TRP A 51 -32.12 -5.51 -24.08
CA TRP A 51 -31.61 -6.81 -24.48
C TRP A 51 -30.10 -6.81 -24.72
N ALA A 52 -29.57 -5.77 -25.37
CA ALA A 52 -28.14 -5.67 -25.65
C ALA A 52 -27.34 -5.61 -24.34
N VAL A 53 -27.80 -4.81 -23.38
CA VAL A 53 -27.20 -4.70 -22.03
C VAL A 53 -27.29 -6.03 -21.29
N MET A 54 -28.46 -6.67 -21.22
CA MET A 54 -28.63 -7.92 -20.47
C MET A 54 -27.82 -9.08 -21.06
N THR A 55 -27.69 -9.10 -22.40
CA THR A 55 -26.90 -10.10 -23.13
C THR A 55 -25.41 -9.87 -22.92
N ALA A 56 -24.94 -8.64 -23.08
CA ALA A 56 -23.54 -8.29 -22.86
C ALA A 56 -23.11 -8.46 -21.40
N ALA A 57 -24.02 -8.19 -20.45
CA ALA A 57 -23.85 -8.42 -19.02
C ALA A 57 -23.86 -9.91 -18.62
N THR A 58 -24.11 -10.83 -19.55
CA THR A 58 -24.23 -12.28 -19.34
C THR A 58 -25.37 -12.69 -18.39
N VAL A 59 -26.35 -11.82 -18.15
CA VAL A 59 -27.52 -12.13 -17.32
C VAL A 59 -28.57 -12.91 -18.12
N GLY A 60 -28.94 -12.39 -19.29
CA GLY A 60 -29.82 -13.07 -20.26
C GLY A 60 -31.16 -13.55 -19.70
N PHE A 61 -32.05 -12.65 -19.28
CA PHE A 61 -33.37 -13.01 -18.75
C PHE A 61 -34.26 -13.82 -19.72
N GLY A 62 -34.03 -13.70 -21.03
CA GLY A 62 -34.73 -14.49 -22.06
C GLY A 62 -36.14 -13.99 -22.38
N ASP A 63 -36.51 -12.83 -21.87
CA ASP A 63 -37.75 -12.10 -22.19
C ASP A 63 -37.74 -11.53 -23.61
N PHE A 64 -36.58 -11.05 -24.06
CA PHE A 64 -36.32 -10.67 -25.45
C PHE A 64 -35.23 -11.53 -26.07
N VAL A 65 -35.51 -12.17 -27.21
CA VAL A 65 -34.57 -13.09 -27.88
C VAL A 65 -34.72 -12.98 -29.41
N PRO A 66 -33.61 -12.87 -30.17
CA PRO A 66 -33.66 -12.90 -31.63
C PRO A 66 -34.14 -14.24 -32.18
N LYS A 67 -35.13 -14.19 -33.07
CA LYS A 67 -35.76 -15.38 -33.67
C LYS A 67 -35.21 -15.68 -35.07
N SER A 68 -34.75 -14.66 -35.79
CA SER A 68 -34.22 -14.79 -37.16
C SER A 68 -32.74 -15.22 -37.17
N SER A 69 -32.29 -15.82 -38.27
CA SER A 69 -30.88 -16.19 -38.46
C SER A 69 -29.94 -14.99 -38.39
N TYR A 70 -30.35 -13.84 -38.95
CA TYR A 70 -29.55 -12.62 -38.93
C TYR A 70 -29.50 -11.98 -37.54
N GLY A 71 -30.62 -11.95 -36.80
CA GLY A 71 -30.66 -11.47 -35.42
C GLY A 71 -29.81 -12.33 -34.48
N ARG A 72 -29.79 -13.66 -34.69
CA ARG A 72 -28.89 -14.57 -33.96
C ARG A 72 -27.41 -14.31 -34.29
N PHE A 73 -27.08 -14.00 -35.54
CA PHE A 73 -25.71 -13.63 -35.91
C PHE A 73 -25.25 -12.34 -35.19
N VAL A 74 -26.13 -11.34 -35.10
CA VAL A 74 -25.89 -10.11 -34.31
C VAL A 74 -25.68 -10.42 -32.84
N ALA A 75 -26.52 -11.30 -32.26
CA ALA A 75 -26.39 -11.75 -30.88
C ALA A 75 -25.03 -12.42 -30.62
N ILE A 76 -24.56 -13.26 -31.53
CA ILE A 76 -23.24 -13.91 -31.41
C ILE A 76 -22.13 -12.86 -31.33
N ILE A 77 -22.14 -11.87 -32.23
CA ILE A 77 -21.15 -10.79 -32.21
C ILE A 77 -21.22 -10.01 -30.90
N LEU A 78 -22.43 -9.66 -30.46
CA LEU A 78 -22.64 -8.95 -29.20
C LEU A 78 -22.10 -9.73 -28.00
N VAL A 79 -22.32 -11.05 -27.95
CA VAL A 79 -21.78 -11.91 -26.88
C VAL A 79 -20.26 -11.91 -26.87
N PHE A 80 -19.59 -12.01 -28.02
CA PHE A 80 -18.13 -11.93 -28.08
C PHE A 80 -17.60 -10.57 -27.59
N ILE A 81 -18.23 -9.47 -28.00
CA ILE A 81 -17.84 -8.11 -27.59
C ILE A 81 -18.10 -7.89 -26.11
N GLY A 82 -19.31 -8.23 -25.63
CA GLY A 82 -19.72 -8.07 -24.23
C GLY A 82 -18.91 -8.93 -23.28
N GLY A 83 -18.71 -10.21 -23.59
CA GLY A 83 -17.88 -11.12 -22.81
C GLY A 83 -16.42 -10.67 -22.74
N SER A 84 -15.85 -10.26 -23.87
CA SER A 84 -14.48 -9.71 -23.94
C SER A 84 -14.35 -8.44 -23.10
N PHE A 85 -15.38 -7.58 -23.11
CA PHE A 85 -15.42 -6.37 -22.30
C PHE A 85 -15.44 -6.68 -20.79
N ILE A 86 -16.34 -7.56 -20.32
CA ILE A 86 -16.42 -7.93 -18.91
C ILE A 86 -15.11 -8.53 -18.42
N ALA A 87 -14.50 -9.44 -19.21
CA ALA A 87 -13.22 -10.02 -18.89
C ALA A 87 -12.13 -8.95 -18.73
N PHE A 88 -12.04 -8.03 -19.70
CA PHE A 88 -11.09 -6.91 -19.64
C PHE A 88 -11.32 -6.02 -18.42
N PHE A 89 -12.57 -5.63 -18.14
CA PHE A 89 -12.90 -4.79 -16.99
C PHE A 89 -12.52 -5.46 -15.67
N THR A 90 -12.86 -6.75 -15.53
CA THR A 90 -12.57 -7.53 -14.32
C THR A 90 -11.07 -7.60 -14.04
N VAL A 91 -10.26 -7.88 -15.07
CA VAL A 91 -8.79 -7.93 -14.93
C VAL A 91 -8.22 -6.58 -14.52
N ASN A 92 -8.68 -5.47 -15.12
CA ASN A 92 -8.18 -4.14 -14.79
C ASN A 92 -8.62 -3.70 -13.39
N ALA A 93 -9.86 -3.99 -13.00
CA ALA A 93 -10.36 -3.71 -11.65
C ALA A 93 -9.57 -4.50 -10.60
N ALA A 94 -9.37 -5.81 -10.81
CA ALA A 94 -8.55 -6.65 -9.94
C ALA A 94 -7.09 -6.14 -9.87
N SER A 95 -6.50 -5.80 -11.01
CA SER A 95 -5.13 -5.28 -11.08
C SER A 95 -4.99 -3.94 -10.34
N ALA A 96 -5.99 -3.06 -10.41
CA ALA A 96 -6.00 -1.80 -9.66
C ALA A 96 -5.99 -2.03 -8.14
N VAL A 97 -6.82 -2.96 -7.66
CA VAL A 97 -6.84 -3.36 -6.23
C VAL A 97 -5.50 -3.94 -5.81
N ILE A 98 -4.95 -4.87 -6.60
CA ILE A 98 -3.64 -5.49 -6.32
C ILE A 98 -2.52 -4.45 -6.29
N GLN A 99 -2.53 -3.47 -7.19
CA GLN A 99 -1.53 -2.39 -7.18
C GLN A 99 -1.57 -1.56 -5.91
N VAL A 100 -2.76 -1.23 -5.40
CA VAL A 100 -2.91 -0.51 -4.13
C VAL A 100 -2.39 -1.37 -2.97
N GLN A 101 -2.77 -2.66 -2.94
CA GLN A 101 -2.30 -3.59 -1.92
C GLN A 101 -0.77 -3.77 -1.96
N ASN A 102 -0.18 -3.85 -3.15
CA ASN A 102 1.28 -3.95 -3.32
C ASN A 102 1.95 -2.67 -2.84
N LYS A 103 1.44 -1.47 -3.15
CA LYS A 103 1.96 -0.21 -2.61
C LYS A 103 1.91 -0.16 -1.08
N TYR A 104 0.85 -0.69 -0.47
CA TYR A 104 0.75 -0.84 0.98
C TYR A 104 1.84 -1.77 1.52
N ARG A 105 1.95 -2.97 0.95
CA ARG A 105 2.93 -3.99 1.38
C ARG A 105 4.38 -3.56 1.17
N GLU A 106 4.67 -2.87 0.07
CA GLU A 106 6.00 -2.36 -0.28
C GLU A 106 6.38 -1.08 0.47
N GLY A 107 5.49 -0.55 1.32
CA GLY A 107 5.74 0.64 2.12
C GLY A 107 5.85 1.93 1.31
N LYS A 108 5.12 2.02 0.19
CA LYS A 108 5.09 3.20 -0.70
C LYS A 108 3.99 4.22 -0.34
N LEU A 109 3.16 3.91 0.66
CA LEU A 109 2.07 4.79 1.08
C LEU A 109 2.53 5.79 2.14
N MET A 110 1.83 6.93 2.19
CA MET A 110 2.01 7.92 3.24
C MET A 110 1.05 7.64 4.40
N PHE A 111 1.56 7.72 5.62
CA PHE A 111 0.75 7.70 6.82
C PHE A 111 0.18 9.10 7.10
N LYS A 112 -1.07 9.17 7.56
CA LYS A 112 -1.78 10.43 7.87
C LYS A 112 -2.37 10.48 9.28
N GLY A 113 -2.10 9.48 10.12
CA GLY A 113 -2.57 9.48 11.51
C GLY A 113 -1.65 10.27 12.44
N SER A 114 -2.07 10.40 13.68
CA SER A 114 -1.32 11.06 14.76
C SER A 114 -1.18 10.17 15.99
N GLY A 115 -0.26 10.55 16.89
CA GLY A 115 0.00 9.87 18.15
C GLY A 115 0.64 8.49 18.01
N HIS A 116 1.24 8.17 16.87
CA HIS A 116 1.85 6.86 16.58
C HIS A 116 3.30 6.76 17.08
N LEU A 117 3.77 5.51 17.18
CA LEU A 117 5.18 5.17 17.42
C LEU A 117 5.84 4.88 16.07
N ILE A 118 7.00 5.47 15.81
CA ILE A 118 7.83 5.12 14.66
C ILE A 118 9.00 4.27 15.15
N ILE A 119 9.23 3.11 14.53
CA ILE A 119 10.38 2.25 14.78
C ILE A 119 11.20 2.17 13.51
N VAL A 120 12.50 2.43 13.61
CA VAL A 120 13.42 2.43 12.47
C VAL A 120 14.40 1.27 12.58
N GLY A 121 14.57 0.60 11.45
CA GLY A 121 15.43 -0.58 11.33
C GLY A 121 14.68 -1.85 11.68
N TRP A 122 14.75 -2.83 10.79
CA TRP A 122 14.18 -4.15 11.02
C TRP A 122 15.22 -5.17 11.46
N ASN A 123 15.03 -5.71 12.65
CA ASN A 123 15.84 -6.76 13.26
C ASN A 123 15.02 -7.49 14.34
N GLU A 124 15.59 -8.52 14.96
CA GLU A 124 14.90 -9.32 15.98
C GLU A 124 14.47 -8.50 17.21
N ARG A 125 15.19 -7.41 17.53
CA ARG A 125 14.92 -6.53 18.68
C ARG A 125 13.71 -5.65 18.37
N ALA A 126 13.67 -5.04 17.18
CA ALA A 126 12.52 -4.30 16.67
C ALA A 126 11.27 -5.20 16.61
N LYS A 127 11.40 -6.40 16.04
CA LYS A 127 10.31 -7.40 15.98
C LYS A 127 9.77 -7.73 17.36
N THR A 128 10.64 -8.06 18.31
CA THR A 128 10.23 -8.41 19.67
C THR A 128 9.56 -7.23 20.37
N THR A 129 10.08 -6.02 20.18
CA THR A 129 9.49 -4.78 20.72
C THR A 129 8.08 -4.57 20.19
N ILE A 130 7.88 -4.69 18.87
CA ILE A 130 6.57 -4.52 18.22
C ILE A 130 5.56 -5.52 18.77
N LEU A 131 5.90 -6.81 18.75
CA LEU A 131 5.00 -7.87 19.19
C LEU A 131 4.65 -7.75 20.68
N THR A 132 5.58 -7.26 21.50
CA THR A 132 5.33 -7.04 22.94
C THR A 132 4.37 -5.87 23.14
N LEU A 133 4.60 -4.72 22.49
CA LEU A 133 3.74 -3.54 22.60
C LEU A 133 2.31 -3.78 22.08
N GLN A 134 2.16 -4.67 21.10
CA GLN A 134 0.86 -5.07 20.57
C GLN A 134 0.10 -5.97 21.53
N LYS A 135 0.79 -6.93 22.17
CA LYS A 135 0.20 -7.79 23.21
C LYS A 135 -0.28 -6.99 24.42
N GLU A 136 0.42 -5.92 24.78
CA GLU A 136 0.04 -5.01 25.86
C GLU A 136 -1.17 -4.11 25.50
N GLN A 137 -1.69 -4.18 24.27
CA GLN A 137 -2.86 -3.43 23.79
C GLN A 137 -2.79 -1.94 24.11
N THR A 138 -1.61 -1.34 23.90
CA THR A 138 -1.39 0.11 24.09
C THR A 138 -2.28 1.00 23.21
N GLY A 139 -2.97 0.41 22.21
CA GLY A 139 -3.85 1.11 21.26
C GLY A 139 -3.11 2.01 20.27
N GLN A 140 -1.78 2.09 20.41
CA GLN A 140 -0.94 2.99 19.65
C GLN A 140 -0.56 2.35 18.32
N LYS A 141 -0.77 3.09 17.22
CA LYS A 141 -0.35 2.65 15.89
C LYS A 141 1.18 2.62 15.81
N ILE A 142 1.72 1.57 15.21
CA ILE A 142 3.15 1.39 15.01
C ILE A 142 3.47 1.50 13.53
N ILE A 143 4.47 2.34 13.22
CA ILE A 143 5.02 2.54 11.89
C ILE A 143 6.43 1.97 11.87
N LEU A 144 6.71 1.01 11.01
CA LEU A 144 8.04 0.47 10.77
C LEU A 144 8.67 1.17 9.57
N VAL A 145 9.88 1.70 9.72
CA VAL A 145 10.67 2.32 8.66
C VAL A 145 11.93 1.51 8.41
N ASP A 146 12.15 1.08 7.17
CA ASP A 146 13.38 0.40 6.77
C ASP A 146 13.64 0.54 5.25
N ALA A 147 14.88 0.83 4.86
CA ALA A 147 15.27 0.99 3.45
C ALA A 147 15.55 -0.34 2.74
N SER A 148 16.04 -1.34 3.48
CA SER A 148 16.53 -2.61 2.95
C SER A 148 15.40 -3.58 2.60
N LEU A 149 14.28 -3.52 3.34
CA LEU A 149 13.17 -4.43 3.16
C LEU A 149 12.45 -4.23 1.81
N LYS A 150 12.07 -5.34 1.18
CA LYS A 150 11.23 -5.32 -0.04
C LYS A 150 9.76 -5.10 0.27
N GLN A 151 9.30 -5.65 1.38
CA GLN A 151 7.91 -5.60 1.83
C GLN A 151 7.82 -5.65 3.35
N ASN A 152 6.66 -5.27 3.88
CA ASN A 152 6.33 -5.33 5.29
C ASN A 152 6.50 -6.75 5.84
N PRO A 153 7.35 -6.96 6.85
CA PRO A 153 7.59 -8.26 7.46
C PRO A 153 6.48 -8.66 8.45
N LEU A 154 5.60 -7.72 8.84
CA LEU A 154 4.54 -7.89 9.84
C LEU A 154 3.17 -7.46 9.28
N ASN A 155 2.85 -7.85 8.04
CA ASN A 155 1.61 -7.44 7.37
C ASN A 155 0.34 -7.76 8.17
N ASP A 156 0.29 -8.91 8.83
CA ASP A 156 -0.91 -9.40 9.49
C ASP A 156 -1.07 -8.86 10.93
N GLU A 157 -0.05 -8.17 11.44
CA GLU A 157 -0.02 -7.65 12.81
C GLU A 157 -0.48 -6.19 12.89
N GLY A 158 -1.03 -5.60 11.83
CA GLY A 158 -1.52 -4.21 11.85
C GLY A 158 -0.43 -3.14 11.98
N VAL A 159 0.82 -3.49 11.65
CA VAL A 159 1.95 -2.56 11.54
C VAL A 159 1.96 -1.95 10.14
N LEU A 160 2.06 -0.62 10.04
CA LEU A 160 2.27 0.02 8.75
C LEU A 160 3.77 0.08 8.45
N PHE A 161 4.18 -0.40 7.29
CA PHE A 161 5.55 -0.31 6.83
C PHE A 161 5.73 0.89 5.89
N ILE A 162 6.85 1.58 6.02
CA ILE A 162 7.30 2.63 5.11
C ILE A 162 8.71 2.29 4.67
N LYS A 163 8.88 2.18 3.36
CA LYS A 163 10.19 1.94 2.76
C LYS A 163 10.88 3.27 2.53
N GLY A 164 11.99 3.50 3.23
CA GLY A 164 12.74 4.74 3.14
C GLY A 164 14.00 4.74 3.97
N ASP A 165 14.95 5.58 3.57
CA ASP A 165 16.18 5.84 4.33
C ASP A 165 15.87 6.83 5.47
N PRO A 166 16.14 6.49 6.74
CA PRO A 166 15.95 7.42 7.86
C PRO A 166 16.86 8.66 7.82
N ALA A 167 17.88 8.69 6.97
CA ALA A 167 18.66 9.91 6.71
C ALA A 167 17.95 10.89 5.75
N ALA A 168 16.88 10.47 5.06
CA ALA A 168 16.19 11.27 4.04
C ALA A 168 14.87 11.87 4.54
N ASP A 169 14.65 13.15 4.25
CA ASP A 169 13.45 13.91 4.67
C ASP A 169 12.13 13.32 4.15
N ASP A 170 12.14 12.73 2.94
CA ASP A 170 10.95 12.18 2.31
C ASP A 170 10.38 10.98 3.10
N THR A 171 11.25 10.19 3.73
CA THR A 171 10.88 9.09 4.63
C THR A 171 10.07 9.61 5.81
N TRP A 172 10.48 10.72 6.40
CA TRP A 172 9.83 11.32 7.57
C TRP A 172 8.51 12.01 7.23
N GLN A 173 8.41 12.58 6.03
CA GLN A 173 7.14 13.07 5.49
C GLN A 173 6.15 11.91 5.29
N LYS A 174 6.60 10.81 4.68
CA LYS A 174 5.77 9.60 4.52
C LYS A 174 5.33 9.04 5.88
N ALA A 175 6.20 9.07 6.88
CA ALA A 175 5.93 8.57 8.24
C ALA A 175 5.15 9.53 9.13
N ASN A 176 4.85 10.74 8.65
CA ASN A 176 4.18 11.80 9.41
C ASN A 176 4.87 12.09 10.76
N LEU A 177 6.18 12.35 10.73
CA LEU A 177 7.01 12.56 11.92
C LEU A 177 6.47 13.62 12.88
N THR A 178 5.90 14.71 12.36
CA THR A 178 5.41 15.86 13.16
C THR A 178 4.26 15.50 14.09
N GLU A 179 3.48 14.47 13.73
CA GLU A 179 2.34 14.00 14.51
C GLU A 179 2.67 12.73 15.33
N ALA A 180 3.91 12.24 15.25
CA ALA A 180 4.35 11.06 15.99
C ALA A 180 4.57 11.39 17.47
N LYS A 181 4.33 10.40 18.34
CA LYS A 181 4.54 10.53 19.78
C LYS A 181 6.00 10.32 20.19
N THR A 182 6.68 9.40 19.51
CA THR A 182 8.08 9.04 19.79
C THR A 182 8.67 8.25 18.62
N VAL A 183 10.00 8.25 18.52
CA VAL A 183 10.77 7.46 17.56
C VAL A 183 11.72 6.53 18.31
N LEU A 184 11.73 5.24 17.93
CA LEU A 184 12.73 4.27 18.34
C LEU A 184 13.66 3.97 17.16
N LEU A 185 14.95 4.29 17.30
CA LEU A 185 15.99 3.92 16.35
C LEU A 185 16.69 2.66 16.82
N THR A 186 16.76 1.64 15.97
CA THR A 186 17.55 0.43 16.22
C THR A 186 18.79 0.42 15.35
N ALA A 187 19.88 -0.11 15.88
CA ALA A 187 21.16 -0.15 15.18
C ALA A 187 21.12 -1.19 14.04
N ASP A 188 21.68 -0.86 12.88
CA ASP A 188 21.77 -1.79 11.76
C ASP A 188 22.77 -2.91 12.07
N GLN A 189 22.26 -4.14 12.17
CA GLN A 189 23.05 -5.32 12.49
C GLN A 189 23.91 -5.83 11.32
N ASN A 190 23.71 -5.29 10.12
CA ASN A 190 24.49 -5.65 8.93
C ASN A 190 25.77 -4.82 8.80
N LEU A 191 25.91 -3.79 9.62
CA LEU A 191 27.08 -2.91 9.67
C LEU A 191 27.96 -3.25 10.87
N LYS A 192 29.20 -2.75 10.87
CA LYS A 192 30.03 -2.79 12.07
C LYS A 192 29.41 -1.88 13.13
N GLU A 193 29.61 -2.21 14.41
CA GLU A 193 29.00 -1.48 15.53
C GLU A 193 29.22 0.04 15.46
N SER A 194 30.46 0.47 15.19
CA SER A 194 30.80 1.89 15.03
C SER A 194 30.08 2.54 13.83
N GLU A 195 29.96 1.82 12.71
CA GLU A 195 29.27 2.30 11.51
C GLU A 195 27.75 2.40 11.73
N ALA A 196 27.17 1.40 12.40
CA ALA A 196 25.75 1.38 12.78
C ALA A 196 25.40 2.55 13.71
N ASP A 197 26.26 2.86 14.68
CA ASP A 197 26.08 4.00 15.57
C ASP A 197 26.17 5.34 14.81
N MET A 198 27.10 5.47 13.86
CA MET A 198 27.21 6.66 13.02
C MET A 198 25.93 6.89 12.19
N HIS A 199 25.36 5.82 11.59
CA HIS A 199 24.08 5.90 10.88
C HIS A 199 22.92 6.27 11.81
N THR A 200 22.92 5.74 13.04
CA THR A 200 21.92 6.08 14.06
C THR A 200 22.01 7.56 14.43
N ILE A 201 23.21 8.08 14.67
CA ILE A 201 23.46 9.51 14.94
C ILE A 201 22.97 10.39 13.79
N LEU A 202 23.29 10.03 12.54
CA LEU A 202 22.82 10.77 11.38
C LEU A 202 21.28 10.83 11.33
N SER A 203 20.63 9.71 11.60
CA SER A 203 19.16 9.63 11.67
C SER A 203 18.59 10.51 12.78
N ILE A 204 19.22 10.54 13.96
CA ILE A 204 18.83 11.45 15.06
C ILE A 204 18.90 12.91 14.58
N ILE A 205 19.99 13.30 13.93
CA ILE A 205 20.18 14.67 13.43
C ILE A 205 19.09 15.04 12.42
N THR A 206 18.79 14.15 11.46
CA THR A 206 17.72 14.39 10.47
C THR A 206 16.36 14.56 11.16
N ILE A 207 16.00 13.66 12.08
CA ILE A 207 14.74 13.74 12.85
C ILE A 207 14.65 15.07 13.60
N LYS A 208 15.71 15.45 14.31
CA LYS A 208 15.75 16.68 15.12
C LYS A 208 15.80 17.94 14.27
N GLY A 209 16.38 17.88 13.08
CA GLY A 209 16.33 18.96 12.09
C GLY A 209 14.91 19.23 11.60
N ILE A 210 14.11 18.17 11.40
CA ILE A 210 12.72 18.29 10.94
C ILE A 210 11.77 18.68 12.09
N TYR A 211 11.88 18.00 13.23
CA TYR A 211 11.01 18.23 14.38
C TYR A 211 11.80 18.14 15.71
N PRO A 212 12.37 19.24 16.20
CA PRO A 212 13.31 19.24 17.33
C PRO A 212 12.75 18.67 18.65
N SER A 213 11.45 18.85 18.90
CA SER A 213 10.79 18.48 20.16
C SER A 213 10.39 17.01 20.26
N ILE A 214 10.49 16.22 19.20
CA ILE A 214 10.06 14.81 19.25
C ILE A 214 10.97 13.98 20.17
N PRO A 215 10.41 13.15 21.06
CA PRO A 215 11.20 12.17 21.81
C PRO A 215 11.86 11.14 20.88
N VAL A 216 13.17 10.98 21.00
CA VAL A 216 13.94 9.96 20.27
C VAL A 216 14.63 9.03 21.24
N VAL A 217 14.31 7.75 21.16
CA VAL A 217 14.99 6.65 21.84
C VAL A 217 15.91 5.99 20.82
N ALA A 218 17.20 5.84 21.11
CA ALA A 218 18.14 5.26 20.16
C ALA A 218 18.97 4.12 20.77
N GLU A 219 19.08 3.02 20.05
CA GLU A 219 20.05 1.96 20.33
C GLU A 219 21.45 2.41 19.91
N ILE A 220 22.42 2.28 20.81
CA ILE A 220 23.83 2.57 20.56
C ILE A 220 24.66 1.39 21.06
N LEU A 221 25.55 0.89 20.22
CA LEU A 221 26.32 -0.33 20.45
C LEU A 221 27.67 -0.03 21.11
N THR A 222 28.30 1.09 20.76
CA THR A 222 29.62 1.49 21.24
C THR A 222 29.57 2.57 22.31
N SER A 223 30.45 2.48 23.31
CA SER A 223 30.54 3.48 24.38
C SER A 223 31.07 4.83 23.87
N GLU A 224 31.84 4.82 22.78
CA GLU A 224 32.44 6.02 22.16
C GLU A 224 31.37 6.98 21.61
N GLN A 225 30.27 6.43 21.07
CA GLN A 225 29.24 7.21 20.41
C GLN A 225 28.11 7.69 21.34
N LEU A 226 28.16 7.33 22.62
CA LEU A 226 27.13 7.70 23.60
C LEU A 226 26.96 9.23 23.69
N ASN A 227 28.05 9.95 23.90
CA ASN A 227 28.02 11.41 24.05
C ASN A 227 27.63 12.10 22.74
N ASN A 228 28.03 11.55 21.59
CA ASN A 228 27.69 12.11 20.28
C ASN A 228 26.19 11.93 19.99
N SER A 229 25.60 10.81 20.41
CA SER A 229 24.17 10.55 20.26
C SER A 229 23.31 11.50 21.11
N LEU A 230 23.74 11.78 22.36
CA LEU A 230 23.08 12.80 23.19
C LEU A 230 23.20 14.21 22.58
N ARG A 231 24.39 14.57 22.06
CA ARG A 231 24.62 15.86 21.40
C ARG A 231 23.80 16.01 20.11
N ALA A 232 23.58 14.93 19.37
CA ALA A 232 22.70 14.91 18.21
C ALA A 232 21.23 15.14 18.59
N GLY A 233 20.86 14.91 19.85
CA GLY A 233 19.54 15.21 20.40
C GLY A 233 18.75 13.98 20.87
N ALA A 234 19.35 12.79 20.91
CA ALA A 234 18.66 11.63 21.49
C ALA A 234 18.22 11.94 22.93
N ASN A 235 16.99 11.55 23.26
CA ASN A 235 16.41 11.76 24.58
C ASN A 235 16.74 10.61 25.52
N GLU A 236 16.72 9.37 25.01
CA GLU A 236 17.02 8.16 25.75
C GLU A 236 17.92 7.25 24.91
N LEU A 237 18.85 6.55 25.56
CA LEU A 237 19.81 5.67 24.88
C LEU A 237 19.74 4.24 25.44
N ILE A 238 19.65 3.27 24.55
CA ILE A 238 19.69 1.84 24.86
C ILE A 238 21.08 1.31 24.51
N LYS A 239 21.85 0.95 25.53
CA LYS A 239 23.19 0.36 25.39
C LYS A 239 23.11 -1.17 25.31
N THR A 240 22.66 -1.71 24.19
CA THR A 240 22.35 -3.15 24.06
C THR A 240 23.54 -4.05 24.38
N THR A 241 24.74 -3.74 23.90
CA THR A 241 25.95 -4.54 24.14
C THR A 241 26.31 -4.61 25.62
N SER A 242 26.17 -3.49 26.35
CA SER A 242 26.41 -3.45 27.81
C SER A 242 25.39 -4.30 28.56
N LEU A 243 24.10 -4.12 28.26
CA LEU A 243 23.01 -4.84 28.94
C LEU A 243 23.13 -6.35 28.72
N ALA A 244 23.40 -6.76 27.48
CA ALA A 244 23.63 -8.17 27.14
C ALA A 244 24.87 -8.72 27.86
N GLY A 245 25.99 -7.98 27.84
CA GLY A 245 27.23 -8.35 28.51
C GLY A 245 27.07 -8.55 30.02
N GLU A 246 26.42 -7.60 30.69
CA GLU A 246 26.12 -7.66 32.13
C GLU A 246 25.23 -8.85 32.48
N THR A 247 24.19 -9.09 31.67
CA THR A 247 23.27 -10.23 31.84
C THR A 247 24.00 -11.56 31.65
N MET A 248 24.85 -11.68 30.63
CA MET A 248 25.68 -12.87 30.41
C MET A 248 26.61 -13.14 31.59
N ALA A 249 27.30 -12.10 32.09
CA ALA A 249 28.18 -12.21 33.26
C ALA A 249 27.42 -12.68 34.50
N GLN A 250 26.22 -12.15 34.76
CA GLN A 250 25.37 -12.56 35.87
C GLN A 250 24.92 -14.03 35.76
N ILE A 251 24.53 -14.47 34.55
CA ILE A 251 24.14 -15.87 34.31
C ILE A 251 25.33 -16.80 34.52
N CYS A 252 26.51 -16.45 33.99
CA CYS A 252 27.75 -17.23 34.20
C CYS A 252 28.11 -17.30 35.69
N HIS A 253 28.07 -16.18 36.40
CA HIS A 253 28.35 -16.12 37.83
C HIS A 253 27.41 -17.04 38.64
N ARG A 254 26.10 -16.98 38.37
CA ARG A 254 25.11 -17.85 39.02
C ARG A 254 25.34 -19.33 38.70
N SER A 255 25.73 -19.64 37.47
CA SER A 255 26.01 -21.03 37.07
C SER A 255 27.25 -21.59 37.76
N LEU A 256 28.26 -20.77 38.01
CA LEU A 256 29.49 -21.16 38.71
C LEU A 256 29.29 -21.34 40.22
N GLN A 257 28.24 -20.76 40.81
CA GLN A 257 27.94 -20.86 42.24
C GLN A 257 26.97 -22.00 42.61
N LYS A 258 26.44 -22.74 41.62
CA LYS A 258 25.65 -23.94 41.89
C LYS A 258 26.58 -25.14 42.08
N GLU A 259 27.04 -25.33 43.32
CA GLU A 259 27.47 -26.63 43.86
C GLU A 259 26.28 -27.35 44.50
#